data_AF-A0A847ZDQ7-F1
#
_entry.id   AF-A0A847ZDQ7-F1
#
_cell.length_a   1.000
_cell.length_b   1.000
_cell.length_c   1.000
_cell.angle_alpha   90.00
_cell.angle_beta   90.00
_cell.angle_gamma   90.00
#
_symmetry.space_group_name_H-M   'P 1'
#
loop_
_entity.id
_entity.type
_entity.pdbx_description
1 polymer ?
#
loop_
_entity_poly.entity_id
_entity_poly.type
_entity_poly.pdbx_seq_one_letter_code
_entity_poly.pdbx_strand_id
1 'polypeptide(L)'
;MKKLALVTGAAILLLILLLALWLISRPDRGTTGAVSTQFRWIGPNDKIVVDGFDDPKVQGVACHIARAQTGGVKGALSVAEDASDASIACRQIGPIKFLKEFKDGEQVFDEQRSLLFKSLQVVRFYDRKRNVLVYLSYSDRVLTGSPKNSISTVPVMPWPPPETGAVK
;
A
#
# COMPACT_ATOMS: atom_id res chain seq x y z
N MET A 1 7.71 25.07 44.96
CA MET A 1 8.17 23.71 44.59
C MET A 1 7.02 22.77 44.17
N LYS A 2 5.90 22.65 44.91
CA LYS A 2 4.78 21.75 44.56
C LYS A 2 4.06 22.07 43.23
N LYS A 3 3.89 23.36 42.89
CA LYS A 3 3.27 23.80 41.62
C LYS A 3 4.11 23.44 40.39
N LEU A 4 5.44 23.46 40.52
CA LEU A 4 6.36 23.10 39.43
C LEU A 4 6.29 21.60 39.13
N ALA A 5 6.21 20.74 40.16
CA ALA A 5 6.03 19.30 40.02
C ALA A 5 4.67 18.91 39.41
N LEU A 6 3.62 19.69 39.71
CA LEU A 6 2.29 19.46 39.14
C LEU A 6 2.23 19.79 37.64
N VAL A 7 2.86 20.90 37.24
CA VAL A 7 2.92 21.34 35.84
C VAL A 7 3.78 20.41 34.99
N THR A 8 4.92 19.94 35.51
CA THR A 8 5.76 18.97 34.80
C THR A 8 5.08 17.61 34.66
N GLY A 9 4.37 17.15 35.70
CA GLY A 9 3.58 15.91 35.63
C GLY A 9 2.46 15.97 34.58
N ALA A 10 1.72 17.09 34.52
CA ALA A 10 0.68 17.29 33.52
C ALA A 10 1.23 17.34 32.09
N ALA A 11 2.37 17.99 31.88
CA ALA A 11 3.03 18.06 30.57
C ALA A 11 3.53 16.69 30.08
N ILE A 12 4.11 15.88 30.97
CA ILE A 12 4.55 14.51 30.64
C ILE A 12 3.34 13.64 30.28
N LEU A 13 2.25 13.72 31.04
CA LEU A 13 1.03 12.96 30.77
C LEU A 13 0.43 13.35 29.41
N LEU A 14 0.40 14.65 29.07
CA LEU A 14 -0.08 15.14 27.78
C LEU A 14 0.81 14.64 26.63
N LEU A 15 2.14 14.64 26.79
CA LEU A 15 3.06 14.14 25.78
C LEU A 15 2.89 12.64 25.53
N ILE A 16 2.71 11.84 26.59
CA ILE A 16 2.43 10.41 26.48
C ILE A 16 1.10 10.17 25.76
N LEU A 17 0.07 10.96 26.10
CA LEU A 17 -1.24 10.85 25.46
C LEU A 17 -1.18 11.19 23.95
N LEU A 18 -0.44 12.24 23.58
CA LEU A 18 -0.23 12.62 22.18
C LEU A 18 0.56 11.56 21.41
N LEU A 19 1.58 10.96 22.03
CA LEU A 19 2.35 9.87 21.42
C LEU A 19 1.49 8.61 21.24
N ALA A 20 0.65 8.28 22.22
CA ALA A 20 -0.32 7.19 22.13
C ALA A 20 -1.35 7.44 21.01
N LEU A 21 -1.88 8.66 20.92
CA LEU A 21 -2.81 9.05 19.83
C LEU A 21 -2.15 8.94 18.46
N TRP A 22 -0.88 9.34 18.35
CA TRP A 22 -0.10 9.25 17.11
C TRP A 22 0.16 7.79 16.70
N LEU A 23 0.42 6.90 17.66
CA LEU A 23 0.62 5.47 17.41
C LEU A 23 -0.67 4.77 16.96
N ILE A 24 -1.83 5.16 17.50
CA ILE A 24 -3.13 4.57 17.16
C ILE A 24 -3.64 5.09 15.82
N SER A 25 -3.32 6.33 15.45
CA SER A 25 -3.80 6.97 14.21
C SER A 25 -3.04 6.53 12.94
N ARG A 26 -2.38 5.36 12.94
CA ARG A 26 -1.75 4.85 11.72
C ARG A 26 -2.85 4.49 10.72
N PRO A 27 -2.78 5.00 9.48
CA PRO A 27 -3.77 4.67 8.46
C PRO A 27 -3.82 3.16 8.26
N ASP A 28 -5.04 2.63 8.19
CA ASP A 28 -5.26 1.25 7.79
C ASP A 28 -4.70 1.04 6.38
N ARG A 29 -3.97 -0.05 6.18
CA ARG A 29 -3.26 -0.32 4.92
C ARG A 29 -4.15 -0.96 3.86
N GLY A 30 -5.44 -1.11 4.16
CA GLY A 30 -6.38 -1.80 3.29
C GLY A 30 -5.98 -3.27 3.07
N THR A 31 -5.29 -3.88 4.05
CA THR A 31 -4.84 -5.27 3.95
C THR A 31 -6.05 -6.18 3.82
N THR A 32 -6.22 -6.77 2.64
CA THR A 32 -7.32 -7.69 2.32
C THR A 32 -7.09 -9.06 2.95
N GLY A 33 -5.83 -9.48 3.05
CA GLY A 33 -5.48 -10.76 3.65
C GLY A 33 -3.99 -11.06 3.62
N ALA A 34 -3.60 -12.15 4.27
CA ALA A 34 -2.23 -12.65 4.24
C ALA A 34 -2.19 -14.18 4.29
N VAL A 35 -1.22 -14.77 3.59
CA VAL A 35 -0.98 -16.21 3.55
C VAL A 35 0.46 -16.50 3.96
N SER A 36 0.67 -17.38 4.93
CA SER A 36 2.02 -17.77 5.36
C SER A 36 2.69 -18.66 4.32
N THR A 37 3.96 -18.38 4.01
CA THR A 37 4.76 -19.13 3.03
C THR A 37 5.86 -19.95 3.66
N GLN A 38 6.50 -19.44 4.72
CA GLN A 38 7.58 -20.15 5.40
C GLN A 38 7.43 -20.09 6.91
N PHE A 39 7.42 -21.26 7.54
CA PHE A 39 7.43 -21.38 8.99
C PHE A 39 8.81 -20.99 9.55
N ARG A 40 8.81 -20.13 10.58
CA ARG A 40 9.99 -19.77 11.35
C ARG A 40 9.83 -20.27 12.78
N TRP A 41 10.85 -20.95 13.29
CA TRP A 41 10.88 -21.45 14.66
C TRP A 41 10.92 -20.33 15.71
N ILE A 42 11.46 -19.16 15.37
CA ILE A 42 11.58 -18.01 16.27
C ILE A 42 11.04 -16.75 15.56
N GLY A 43 9.94 -16.22 16.10
CA GLY A 43 9.26 -15.02 15.60
C GLY A 43 8.24 -15.30 14.49
N PRO A 44 7.64 -14.26 13.89
CA PRO A 44 6.58 -14.41 12.89
C PRO A 44 7.04 -15.19 11.66
N ASN A 45 6.11 -15.90 11.00
CA ASN A 45 6.38 -16.57 9.73
C ASN A 45 6.52 -15.55 8.58
N ASP A 46 7.22 -15.97 7.52
CA ASP A 46 7.15 -15.23 6.26
C ASP A 46 5.76 -15.40 5.65
N LYS A 47 5.25 -14.34 5.03
CA LYS A 47 3.91 -14.32 4.48
C LYS A 47 3.85 -13.51 3.20
N ILE A 48 2.89 -13.83 2.35
CA ILE A 48 2.43 -12.96 1.26
C ILE A 48 1.26 -12.16 1.80
N VAL A 49 1.36 -10.83 1.74
CA VAL A 49 0.31 -9.90 2.14
C VAL A 49 -0.32 -9.31 0.90
N VAL A 50 -1.65 -9.25 0.87
CA VAL A 50 -2.43 -8.59 -0.18
C VAL A 50 -3.00 -7.31 0.39
N ASP A 51 -2.58 -6.17 -0.16
CA ASP A 51 -3.15 -4.87 0.19
C ASP A 51 -4.00 -4.35 -0.96
N GLY A 52 -5.19 -3.85 -0.62
CA GLY A 52 -6.05 -3.12 -1.52
C GLY A 52 -5.86 -1.62 -1.36
N PHE A 53 -5.81 -0.88 -2.47
CA PHE A 53 -5.82 0.57 -2.48
C PHE A 53 -6.60 1.10 -3.69
N ASP A 54 -7.20 2.26 -3.51
CA ASP A 54 -7.90 2.99 -4.57
C ASP A 54 -6.98 4.05 -5.19
N ASP A 55 -7.27 4.42 -6.43
CA ASP A 55 -6.57 5.50 -7.10
C ASP A 55 -7.09 6.88 -6.63
N PRO A 56 -6.23 7.75 -6.05
CA PRO A 56 -6.67 9.02 -5.47
C PRO A 56 -7.15 10.05 -6.52
N LYS A 57 -6.81 9.85 -7.80
CA LYS A 57 -7.19 10.75 -8.90
C LYS A 57 -8.16 10.11 -9.89
N VAL A 58 -8.34 8.80 -9.84
CA VAL A 58 -9.28 8.06 -10.69
C VAL A 58 -10.24 7.27 -9.83
N GLN A 59 -11.46 7.78 -9.68
CA GLN A 59 -12.51 7.04 -8.99
C GLN A 59 -12.97 5.85 -9.85
N GLY A 60 -13.39 4.77 -9.20
CA GLY A 60 -13.96 3.59 -9.85
C GLY A 60 -12.93 2.52 -10.22
N VAL A 61 -11.67 2.68 -9.80
CA VAL A 61 -10.61 1.68 -9.94
C VAL A 61 -10.04 1.33 -8.56
N ALA A 62 -9.97 0.03 -8.27
CA ALA A 62 -9.28 -0.49 -7.11
C ALA A 62 -8.18 -1.45 -7.55
N CYS A 63 -7.03 -1.36 -6.87
CA CYS A 63 -5.86 -2.18 -7.11
C CYS A 63 -5.57 -3.05 -5.89
N HIS A 64 -5.17 -4.29 -6.14
CA HIS A 64 -4.66 -5.20 -5.13
C HIS A 64 -3.20 -5.52 -5.44
N ILE A 65 -2.35 -5.43 -4.44
CA ILE A 65 -0.93 -5.74 -4.56
C ILE A 65 -0.56 -6.87 -3.62
N ALA A 66 -0.13 -7.99 -4.20
CA ALA A 66 0.40 -9.14 -3.49
C ALA A 66 1.91 -9.01 -3.40
N ARG A 67 2.45 -9.13 -2.19
CA ARG A 67 3.88 -8.96 -1.92
C ARG A 67 4.35 -9.82 -0.76
N ALA A 68 5.59 -10.26 -0.83
CA ALA A 68 6.22 -10.96 0.28
C ALA A 68 6.50 -9.98 1.44
N GLN A 69 6.31 -10.45 2.66
CA GLN A 69 6.71 -9.81 3.90
C GLN A 69 7.50 -10.82 4.74
N THR A 70 8.74 -10.45 5.06
CA THR A 70 9.65 -11.28 5.86
C THR A 70 9.27 -11.20 7.33
N GLY A 71 9.16 -12.37 7.97
CA GLY A 71 8.91 -12.52 9.39
C GLY A 71 10.19 -12.57 10.23
N GLY A 72 10.07 -13.11 11.44
CA GLY A 72 11.15 -13.21 12.41
C GLY A 72 11.59 -11.88 13.01
N VAL A 73 12.66 -11.92 13.80
CA VAL A 73 13.22 -10.74 14.50
C VAL A 73 13.69 -9.67 13.50
N LYS A 74 14.21 -10.08 12.33
CA LYS A 74 14.64 -9.15 11.27
C LYS A 74 13.47 -8.41 10.63
N GLY A 75 12.33 -9.09 10.43
CA GLY A 75 11.08 -8.45 9.97
C GLY A 75 10.51 -7.49 11.03
N ALA A 76 10.54 -7.89 12.30
CA ALA A 76 10.06 -7.05 13.40
C ALA A 76 10.89 -5.76 13.59
N LEU A 77 12.20 -5.83 13.34
CA LEU A 77 13.10 -4.68 13.38
C LEU A 77 13.12 -3.86 12.09
N SER A 78 12.32 -4.22 11.06
CA SER A 78 12.34 -3.59 9.73
C SER A 78 13.74 -3.61 9.09
N VAL A 79 14.53 -4.64 9.37
CA VAL A 79 15.88 -4.87 8.83
C VAL A 79 15.86 -5.94 7.74
N ALA A 80 14.75 -6.67 7.61
CA ALA A 80 14.59 -7.66 6.57
C ALA A 80 14.33 -7.01 5.21
N GLU A 81 15.07 -7.49 4.22
CA GLU A 81 14.86 -7.13 2.83
C GLU A 81 13.80 -8.08 2.25
N ASP A 82 12.63 -7.54 1.93
CA ASP A 82 11.57 -8.34 1.31
C ASP A 82 11.93 -8.71 -0.14
N ALA A 83 11.36 -9.83 -0.61
CA ALA A 83 11.52 -10.26 -1.99
C ALA A 83 10.98 -9.19 -2.94
N SER A 84 11.75 -8.88 -3.99
CA SER A 84 11.40 -7.88 -5.01
C SER A 84 10.28 -8.33 -5.96
N ASP A 85 9.68 -9.50 -5.72
CA ASP A 85 8.57 -10.02 -6.49
C ASP A 85 7.25 -9.51 -5.88
N ALA A 86 6.65 -8.55 -6.57
CA ALA A 86 5.31 -8.05 -6.30
C ALA A 86 4.42 -8.30 -7.52
N SER A 87 3.14 -8.59 -7.28
CA SER A 87 2.14 -8.74 -8.32
C SER A 87 0.99 -7.75 -8.06
N ILE A 88 0.54 -7.07 -9.11
CA ILE A 88 -0.55 -6.10 -9.04
C ILE A 88 -1.73 -6.53 -9.91
N ALA A 89 -2.94 -6.35 -9.40
CA ALA A 89 -4.18 -6.54 -10.13
C ALA A 89 -5.15 -5.38 -9.85
N CYS A 90 -5.39 -4.56 -10.85
CA CYS A 90 -6.35 -3.46 -10.81
C CYS A 90 -7.62 -3.84 -11.57
N ARG A 91 -8.77 -3.45 -11.03
CA ARG A 91 -10.09 -3.72 -11.61
C ARG A 91 -10.94 -2.46 -11.57
N GLN A 92 -11.78 -2.30 -12.58
CA GLN A 92 -12.88 -1.37 -12.51
C GLN A 92 -13.91 -1.92 -11.51
N ILE A 93 -14.23 -1.13 -10.48
CA ILE A 93 -15.18 -1.47 -9.42
C ILE A 93 -16.38 -0.50 -9.40
N GLY A 94 -16.44 0.40 -10.37
CA GLY A 94 -17.48 1.41 -10.49
C GLY A 94 -17.33 2.25 -11.76
N PRO A 95 -18.20 3.25 -11.96
CA PRO A 95 -18.04 4.19 -13.07
C PRO A 95 -16.72 4.96 -12.93
N ILE A 96 -15.87 4.89 -13.96
CA ILE A 96 -14.57 5.58 -13.95
C ILE A 96 -14.79 7.08 -14.07
N LYS A 97 -14.23 7.83 -13.12
CA LYS A 97 -14.24 9.31 -13.12
C LYS A 97 -12.85 9.85 -12.82
N PHE A 98 -12.37 10.70 -13.70
CA PHE A 98 -11.14 11.45 -13.52
C PHE A 98 -11.40 12.64 -12.60
N LEU A 99 -10.92 12.58 -11.36
CA LEU A 99 -11.15 13.62 -10.35
C LEU A 99 -10.20 14.81 -10.54
N LYS A 100 -8.98 14.53 -11.02
CA LYS A 100 -7.92 15.52 -11.27
C LYS A 100 -7.12 15.10 -12.49
N GLU A 101 -6.54 16.08 -13.16
CA GLU A 101 -5.52 15.81 -14.17
C GLU A 101 -4.27 15.19 -13.51
N PHE A 102 -3.61 14.31 -14.26
CA PHE A 102 -2.37 13.67 -13.86
C PHE A 102 -1.43 13.54 -15.04
N LYS A 103 -0.15 13.42 -14.74
CA LYS A 103 0.87 13.14 -15.75
C LYS A 103 1.09 11.63 -15.86
N ASP A 104 1.51 11.19 -17.03
CA ASP A 104 1.92 9.82 -17.26
C ASP A 104 3.14 9.49 -16.38
N GLY A 105 3.10 8.37 -15.67
CA GLY A 105 4.11 7.96 -14.70
C GLY A 105 3.92 8.54 -13.30
N GLU A 106 2.80 9.20 -13.02
CA GLU A 106 2.51 9.71 -11.68
C GLU A 106 2.27 8.56 -10.69
N GLN A 107 2.83 8.70 -9.48
CA GLN A 107 2.74 7.69 -8.43
C GLN A 107 1.33 7.64 -7.82
N VAL A 108 0.81 6.42 -7.72
CA VAL A 108 -0.51 6.11 -7.14
C VAL A 108 -0.37 5.58 -5.72
N PHE A 109 0.70 4.82 -5.47
CA PHE A 109 1.00 4.17 -4.21
C PHE A 109 2.51 4.14 -3.97
N ASP A 110 2.91 4.44 -2.74
CA ASP A 110 4.30 4.36 -2.27
C ASP A 110 4.36 3.50 -1.01
N GLU A 111 5.12 2.41 -1.04
CA GLU A 111 5.48 1.66 0.15
C GLU A 111 6.99 1.65 0.34
N GLN A 112 7.46 2.49 1.27
CA GLN A 112 8.86 2.52 1.69
C GLN A 112 9.19 1.29 2.54
N ARG A 113 10.17 0.47 2.11
CA ARG A 113 10.67 -0.67 2.89
C ARG A 113 12.12 -0.49 3.31
N SER A 114 12.34 -0.35 4.62
CA SER A 114 13.63 -0.40 5.33
C SER A 114 14.79 0.48 4.80
N LEU A 115 15.80 0.65 5.64
CA LEU A 115 16.83 1.69 5.51
C LEU A 115 17.88 1.49 4.39
N LEU A 116 17.85 0.39 3.63
CA LEU A 116 18.81 0.13 2.52
C LEU A 116 18.14 -0.14 1.15
N PHE A 117 17.06 0.59 0.90
CA PHE A 117 16.63 1.00 -0.44
C PHE A 117 15.98 -0.04 -1.35
N LYS A 118 14.82 -0.55 -0.92
CA LYS A 118 13.81 -1.07 -1.84
C LYS A 118 12.48 -0.37 -1.58
N SER A 119 12.01 0.44 -2.51
CA SER A 119 10.66 0.99 -2.54
C SER A 119 9.86 0.25 -3.60
N LEU A 120 8.67 -0.21 -3.21
CA LEU A 120 7.68 -0.72 -4.16
C LEU A 120 6.82 0.46 -4.58
N GLN A 121 6.95 0.85 -5.85
CA GLN A 121 6.22 1.96 -6.41
C GLN A 121 5.15 1.44 -7.36
N VAL A 122 3.97 2.05 -7.32
CA VAL A 122 2.94 1.87 -8.35
C VAL A 122 2.72 3.19 -9.04
N VAL A 123 2.95 3.21 -10.35
CA VAL A 123 2.74 4.38 -11.20
C VAL A 123 1.62 4.13 -12.19
N ARG A 124 0.93 5.21 -12.57
CA ARG A 124 -0.17 5.18 -13.53
C ARG A 124 0.21 5.86 -14.83
N PHE A 125 -0.24 5.27 -15.92
CA PHE A 125 -0.25 5.86 -17.26
C PHE A 125 -1.66 5.80 -17.83
N TYR A 126 -1.95 6.68 -18.79
CA TYR A 126 -3.18 6.63 -19.55
C TYR A 126 -2.90 6.48 -21.05
N ASP A 127 -3.15 5.27 -21.57
CA ASP A 127 -3.09 5.01 -23.00
C ASP A 127 -4.35 5.57 -23.67
N ARG A 128 -4.24 6.83 -24.12
CA ARG A 128 -5.32 7.55 -24.81
C ARG A 128 -5.75 6.87 -26.11
N LYS A 129 -4.84 6.18 -26.81
CA LYS A 129 -5.15 5.54 -28.10
C LYS A 129 -6.05 4.33 -27.91
N ARG A 130 -5.82 3.57 -26.83
CA ARG A 130 -6.61 2.36 -26.51
C ARG A 130 -7.69 2.60 -25.45
N ASN A 131 -7.73 3.79 -24.86
CA ASN A 131 -8.63 4.17 -23.78
C ASN A 131 -8.47 3.25 -22.54
N VAL A 132 -7.23 3.07 -22.09
CA VAL A 132 -6.87 2.12 -21.01
C VAL A 132 -5.98 2.81 -19.97
N LEU A 133 -6.31 2.62 -18.70
CA LEU A 133 -5.44 2.96 -17.57
C LEU A 133 -4.45 1.83 -17.36
N VAL A 134 -3.17 2.18 -17.25
CA VAL A 134 -2.09 1.22 -17.09
C VAL A 134 -1.42 1.49 -15.75
N TYR A 135 -1.41 0.49 -14.88
CA TYR A 135 -0.75 0.52 -13.58
C TYR A 135 0.47 -0.38 -13.64
N LEU A 136 1.63 0.20 -13.40
CA LEU A 136 2.91 -0.50 -13.35
C LEU A 136 3.42 -0.48 -11.92
N SER A 137 3.54 -1.66 -11.31
CA SER A 137 4.28 -1.82 -10.07
C SER A 137 5.71 -2.21 -10.38
N TYR A 138 6.69 -1.52 -9.80
CA TYR A 138 8.10 -1.87 -9.90
C TYR A 138 8.81 -1.63 -8.58
N SER A 139 9.87 -2.41 -8.34
CA SER A 139 10.78 -2.17 -7.22
C SER A 139 11.91 -1.29 -7.71
N ASP A 140 12.19 -0.19 -7.04
CA ASP A 140 13.51 0.43 -7.18
C ASP A 140 14.52 -0.34 -6.32
N ARG A 141 15.77 -0.37 -6.76
CA ARG A 141 16.91 -0.73 -5.91
C ARG A 141 17.98 0.29 -6.19
N VAL A 142 18.34 1.10 -5.19
CA VAL A 142 19.19 2.29 -5.38
C VAL A 142 20.56 1.97 -6.01
N LEU A 143 21.06 0.73 -5.87
CA LEU A 143 22.39 0.35 -6.38
C LEU A 143 22.40 -0.41 -7.71
N THR A 144 21.34 -1.13 -8.08
CA THR A 144 21.37 -2.05 -9.23
C THR A 144 20.19 -1.88 -10.19
N GLY A 145 19.16 -1.13 -9.79
CA GLY A 145 17.83 -1.22 -10.40
C GLY A 145 17.21 -2.62 -10.18
N SER A 146 15.89 -2.73 -10.16
CA SER A 146 15.23 -4.02 -10.22
C SER A 146 14.39 -4.06 -11.50
N PRO A 147 14.71 -4.91 -12.49
CA PRO A 147 13.84 -5.09 -13.66
C PRO A 147 12.53 -5.83 -13.31
N LYS A 148 12.34 -6.20 -12.03
CA LYS A 148 11.13 -6.85 -11.55
C LYS A 148 9.98 -5.85 -11.51
N ASN A 149 9.00 -6.12 -12.34
CA ASN A 149 7.78 -5.36 -12.41
C ASN A 149 6.57 -6.28 -12.61
N SER A 150 5.40 -5.71 -12.38
CA SER A 150 4.12 -6.31 -12.69
C SER A 150 3.22 -5.20 -13.22
N ILE A 151 2.37 -5.54 -14.19
CA ILE A 151 1.51 -4.60 -14.90
C ILE A 151 0.07 -5.06 -14.78
N SER A 152 -0.83 -4.09 -14.58
CA SER A 152 -2.26 -4.30 -14.68
C SER A 152 -2.88 -3.21 -15.53
N THR A 153 -3.85 -3.58 -16.36
CA THR A 153 -4.52 -2.66 -17.28
C THR A 153 -6.02 -2.68 -17.02
N VAL A 154 -6.61 -1.49 -16.94
CA VAL A 154 -8.04 -1.29 -16.71
C VAL A 154 -8.61 -0.52 -17.90
N PRO A 155 -9.40 -1.17 -18.77
CA PRO A 155 -10.06 -0.46 -19.86
C PRO A 155 -11.05 0.55 -19.28
N VAL A 156 -11.10 1.75 -19.86
CA VAL A 156 -12.09 2.76 -19.48
C VAL A 156 -13.37 2.46 -20.26
N MET A 157 -14.25 1.67 -19.65
CA MET A 157 -15.50 1.22 -20.26
C MET A 157 -16.73 1.64 -19.45
N PRO A 158 -17.92 1.73 -20.08
CA PRO A 158 -19.16 1.99 -19.37
C PRO A 158 -19.36 0.97 -18.24
N TRP A 159 -19.76 1.46 -17.06
CA TRP A 159 -20.06 0.59 -15.93
C TRP A 159 -21.53 0.16 -15.99
N PRO A 160 -21.83 -1.16 -15.93
CA PRO A 160 -23.21 -1.60 -15.92
C PRO A 160 -23.93 -1.10 -14.65
N PRO A 161 -25.23 -0.78 -14.75
CA PRO A 161 -26.01 -0.48 -13.55
C PRO A 161 -25.98 -1.68 -12.59
N PRO A 162 -26.03 -1.46 -11.26
CA PRO A 162 -26.08 -2.54 -10.28
C PRO A 162 -27.20 -3.52 -10.64
N GLU A 163 -26.88 -4.80 -10.65
CA GLU A 163 -27.85 -5.87 -10.91
C GLU A 163 -28.88 -5.82 -9.78
N THR A 164 -30.14 -5.48 -10.09
CA THR A 164 -31.22 -5.42 -9.10
C THR A 164 -31.76 -6.80 -8.71
N GLY A 165 -31.02 -7.87 -9.02
CA GLY A 165 -31.36 -9.25 -8.67
C GLY A 165 -30.72 -9.65 -7.36
N ALA A 166 -31.56 -10.00 -6.38
CA ALA A 166 -31.13 -10.54 -5.09
C ALA A 166 -30.07 -11.64 -5.26
N VAL A 167 -28.90 -11.43 -4.67
CA VAL A 167 -27.97 -12.50 -4.33
C VAL A 167 -28.70 -13.38 -3.31
N LYS A 168 -29.11 -14.58 -3.72
CA LYS A 168 -29.58 -15.63 -2.80
C LYS A 168 -28.39 -16.29 -2.12
#